data_AF-A0A832MF50-F1
#
_entry.id   AF-A0A832MF50-F1
#
_cell.length_a   1.000
_cell.length_b   1.000
_cell.length_c   1.000
_cell.angle_alpha   90.00
_cell.angle_beta   90.00
_cell.angle_gamma   90.00
#
_symmetry.space_group_name_H-M   'P 1'
#
loop_
_entity.id
_entity.type
_entity.pdbx_description
1 polymer ?
#
loop_
_entity_poly.entity_id
_entity_poly.type
_entity_poly.pdbx_seq_one_letter_code
_entity_poly.pdbx_strand_id
1 'polypeptide(L)'
;MAKTTGGKAMICPRKYKVVQRVLLLGGLFLWLFLVLVFLPLSERARELDTPLTVNWYKVQKTQLVEAGPNGINKTPLETRWRELNELAQRWQSFSNALTRRLALDKAATEKMRQPFLLVEYQNERQLKQEELQRICREKKVELAPAALSGYPDYSADLEHPELLWAHLSIVHHAMLQAINCGVTQLISTSVRTPRPLETSEPLKSKFLELPV
;
A
#
# COMPACT_ATOMS: atom_id res chain seq x y z
N MET A 1 81.00 -73.29 35.60
CA MET A 1 79.98 -73.13 34.53
C MET A 1 79.37 -71.73 34.68
N ALA A 2 79.95 -70.71 34.02
CA ALA A 2 79.50 -70.14 32.73
C ALA A 2 78.09 -69.51 32.84
N LYS A 3 77.94 -68.21 33.15
CA LYS A 3 78.08 -66.98 32.33
C LYS A 3 76.95 -66.79 31.31
N THR A 4 76.05 -65.84 31.56
CA THR A 4 75.21 -65.16 30.53
C THR A 4 74.90 -63.70 30.95
N THR A 5 75.88 -62.81 30.81
CA THR A 5 75.86 -61.62 29.91
C THR A 5 74.52 -60.92 29.68
N GLY A 6 74.39 -59.73 30.28
CA GLY A 6 73.37 -58.74 29.95
C GLY A 6 73.52 -58.18 28.54
N GLY A 7 72.44 -58.25 27.77
CA GLY A 7 72.30 -57.56 26.49
C GLY A 7 71.89 -56.11 26.71
N LYS A 8 72.87 -55.18 26.62
CA LYS A 8 72.57 -53.76 26.43
C LYS A 8 72.02 -53.57 25.02
N ALA A 9 70.71 -53.35 24.90
CA ALA A 9 70.08 -52.92 23.67
C ALA A 9 70.62 -51.53 23.29
N MET A 10 71.46 -51.49 22.26
CA MET A 10 71.98 -50.26 21.66
C MET A 10 70.85 -49.64 20.82
N ILE A 11 70.05 -48.76 21.43
CA ILE A 11 68.93 -48.09 20.76
C ILE A 11 69.49 -46.96 19.88
N CYS A 12 69.43 -47.16 18.56
CA CYS A 12 69.87 -46.19 17.56
C CYS A 12 69.14 -44.83 17.71
N PRO A 13 69.86 -43.72 17.98
CA PRO A 13 69.28 -42.39 18.27
C PRO A 13 68.64 -41.70 17.05
N ARG A 14 68.74 -42.30 15.86
CA ARG A 14 68.29 -41.72 14.59
C ARG A 14 66.77 -41.82 14.39
N LYS A 15 66.13 -42.87 14.94
CA LYS A 15 64.68 -43.12 14.78
C LYS A 15 63.83 -42.18 15.65
N TYR A 16 64.29 -41.83 16.86
CA TYR A 16 63.60 -40.91 17.76
C TYR A 16 63.53 -39.47 17.20
N LYS A 17 64.60 -39.00 16.55
CA LYS A 17 64.60 -37.67 15.93
C LYS A 17 63.63 -37.56 14.75
N VAL A 18 63.38 -38.65 14.02
CA VAL A 18 62.42 -38.67 12.91
C VAL A 18 60.99 -38.68 13.44
N VAL A 19 60.68 -39.50 14.44
CA VAL A 19 59.35 -39.53 15.07
C VAL A 19 59.02 -38.19 15.73
N GLN A 20 59.98 -37.58 16.43
CA GLN A 20 59.81 -36.26 17.03
C GLN A 20 59.58 -35.17 15.97
N ARG A 21 60.30 -35.21 14.84
CA ARG A 21 60.07 -34.28 13.72
C ARG A 21 58.71 -34.47 13.07
N VAL A 22 58.27 -35.71 12.85
CA VAL A 22 56.95 -35.99 12.28
C VAL A 22 55.84 -35.55 13.23
N LEU A 23 56.00 -35.73 14.55
CA LEU A 23 55.03 -35.25 15.54
C LEU A 23 54.96 -33.71 15.56
N LEU A 24 56.12 -33.04 15.50
CA LEU A 24 56.20 -31.57 15.45
C LEU A 24 55.63 -31.03 14.13
N LEU A 25 55.91 -31.67 12.99
CA LEU A 25 55.33 -31.29 11.69
C LEU A 25 53.82 -31.55 11.67
N GLY A 26 53.34 -32.66 12.23
CA GLY A 26 51.92 -32.96 12.33
C GLY A 26 51.19 -31.96 13.21
N GLY A 27 51.77 -31.60 14.35
CA GLY A 27 51.25 -30.55 15.24
C GLY A 27 51.25 -29.17 14.58
N LEU A 28 52.33 -28.81 13.87
CA LEU A 28 52.43 -27.55 13.12
C LEU A 28 51.40 -27.49 12.00
N PHE A 29 51.21 -28.58 11.25
CA PHE A 29 50.23 -28.66 10.19
C PHE A 29 48.80 -28.55 10.72
N LEU A 30 48.49 -29.25 11.82
CA LEU A 30 47.19 -29.15 12.48
C LEU A 30 46.92 -27.74 13.00
N TRP A 31 47.93 -27.11 13.60
CA TRP A 31 47.85 -25.73 14.06
C TRP A 31 47.61 -24.76 12.90
N LEU A 32 48.36 -24.91 11.81
CA LEU A 32 48.22 -24.10 10.61
C LEU A 32 46.82 -24.29 9.99
N PHE A 33 46.32 -25.53 9.92
CA PHE A 33 44.98 -25.83 9.41
C PHE A 33 43.89 -25.16 10.25
N LEU A 34 44.02 -25.21 11.58
CA LEU A 34 43.04 -24.64 12.50
C LEU A 34 43.02 -23.10 12.43
N VAL A 35 44.18 -22.46 12.31
CA VAL A 35 44.29 -21.00 12.18
C VAL A 35 43.86 -20.52 10.78
N LEU A 36 44.21 -21.25 9.72
CA LEU A 36 44.03 -20.76 8.35
C LEU A 36 42.65 -21.11 7.77
N VAL A 37 42.01 -22.16 8.25
CA VAL A 37 40.67 -22.58 7.78
C VAL A 37 39.60 -22.29 8.81
N PHE A 38 39.82 -22.65 10.08
CA PHE A 38 38.74 -22.61 11.08
C PHE A 38 38.45 -21.19 11.58
N LEU A 39 39.48 -20.37 11.78
CA LEU A 39 39.31 -18.96 12.18
C LEU A 39 38.51 -18.15 11.15
N PRO A 40 38.87 -18.11 9.85
CA PRO A 40 38.11 -17.31 8.89
C PRO A 40 36.70 -17.86 8.64
N LEU A 41 36.48 -19.18 8.79
CA LEU A 41 35.13 -19.74 8.76
C LEU A 41 34.30 -19.29 9.97
N SER A 42 34.90 -19.21 11.15
CA SER A 42 34.21 -18.76 12.37
C SER A 42 33.88 -17.26 12.33
N GLU A 43 34.74 -16.45 11.72
CA GLU A 43 34.49 -15.03 11.49
C GLU A 43 33.35 -14.83 10.48
N ARG A 44 33.38 -15.55 9.36
CA ARG A 44 32.29 -15.52 8.37
C ARG A 44 30.95 -16.00 8.94
N ALA A 45 30.95 -17.00 9.81
CA ALA A 45 29.74 -17.45 10.50
C ALA A 45 29.19 -16.36 11.43
N ARG A 46 30.06 -15.66 12.17
CA ARG A 46 29.68 -14.53 13.03
C ARG A 46 29.18 -13.32 12.24
N GLU A 47 29.77 -13.05 11.08
CA GLU A 47 29.30 -12.01 10.16
C GLU A 47 27.90 -12.32 9.62
N LEU A 48 27.50 -13.58 9.49
CA LEU A 48 26.14 -13.97 9.11
C LEU A 48 25.15 -13.95 10.27
N ASP A 49 25.59 -14.22 11.50
CA ASP A 49 24.72 -14.19 12.69
C ASP A 49 24.26 -12.77 13.06
N THR A 50 25.08 -11.75 12.78
CA THR A 50 24.74 -10.35 13.07
C THR A 50 23.52 -9.82 12.30
N PRO A 51 23.39 -9.94 10.97
CA PRO A 51 22.18 -9.50 10.26
C PRO A 51 20.97 -10.37 10.63
N LEU A 52 21.18 -11.66 10.90
CA LEU A 52 20.11 -12.57 11.31
C LEU A 52 19.50 -12.17 12.66
N THR A 53 20.33 -11.86 13.66
CA THR A 53 19.84 -11.42 14.98
C THR A 53 19.15 -10.06 14.93
N VAL A 54 19.66 -9.12 14.13
CA VAL A 54 19.02 -7.81 13.92
C VAL A 54 17.66 -7.95 13.24
N ASN A 55 17.56 -8.76 12.20
CA ASN A 55 16.30 -9.00 11.49
C ASN A 55 15.30 -9.77 12.38
N TRP A 56 15.79 -10.71 13.17
CA TRP A 56 14.98 -11.44 14.15
C TRP A 56 14.39 -10.52 15.21
N TYR A 57 15.21 -9.61 15.75
CA TYR A 57 14.77 -8.60 16.71
C TYR A 57 13.74 -7.64 16.11
N LYS A 58 13.92 -7.21 14.86
CA LYS A 58 12.94 -6.39 14.12
C LYS A 58 11.59 -7.11 14.00
N VAL A 59 11.59 -8.40 13.64
CA VAL A 59 10.36 -9.21 13.51
C VAL A 59 9.65 -9.37 14.85
N GLN A 60 10.38 -9.67 15.93
CA GLN A 60 9.81 -9.75 17.28
C GLN A 60 9.20 -8.41 17.73
N LYS A 61 9.89 -7.29 17.49
CA LYS A 61 9.41 -5.96 17.86
C LYS A 61 8.13 -5.55 17.14
N THR A 62 7.94 -6.03 15.90
CA THR A 62 6.73 -5.77 15.11
C THR A 62 5.52 -6.62 15.52
N GLN A 63 5.61 -7.45 16.56
CA GLN A 63 4.54 -8.37 17.02
C GLN A 63 3.97 -9.29 15.92
N LEU A 64 4.69 -9.46 14.81
CA LEU A 64 4.22 -10.26 13.66
C LEU A 64 4.28 -11.77 13.96
N VAL A 65 5.11 -12.16 14.93
CA VAL A 65 5.34 -13.54 15.33
C VAL A 65 5.47 -13.58 16.85
N GLU A 66 4.66 -14.42 17.50
CA GLU A 66 4.80 -14.72 18.91
C GLU A 66 5.72 -15.95 19.06
N ALA A 67 6.77 -15.86 19.87
CA ALA A 67 7.67 -16.98 20.11
C ALA A 67 7.04 -17.91 21.15
N GLY A 68 6.51 -19.05 20.72
CA GLY A 68 5.95 -20.08 21.60
C GLY A 68 6.97 -21.16 21.96
N PRO A 69 6.66 -22.01 22.96
CA PRO A 69 7.56 -23.10 23.40
C PRO A 69 7.87 -24.14 22.30
N ASN A 70 7.13 -24.15 21.19
CA ASN A 70 7.31 -25.07 20.05
C ASN A 70 7.79 -24.37 18.76
N GLY A 71 8.27 -23.12 18.83
CA GLY A 71 8.79 -22.36 17.69
C GLY A 71 7.99 -21.11 17.32
N ILE A 72 8.09 -20.72 16.04
CA ILE A 72 7.54 -19.49 15.45
C ILE A 72 6.01 -19.63 15.26
N ASN A 73 5.19 -18.97 16.07
CA ASN A 73 3.75 -18.90 15.82
C ASN A 73 3.46 -17.93 14.69
N LYS A 74 3.16 -18.46 13.49
CA LYS A 74 2.80 -17.68 12.28
C LYS A 74 1.32 -17.27 12.23
N THR A 75 0.51 -17.78 13.16
CA THR A 75 -0.93 -17.52 13.21
C THR A 75 -1.30 -16.03 13.33
N PRO A 76 -0.56 -15.16 14.05
CA PRO A 76 -0.89 -13.73 14.09
C PRO A 76 -0.67 -13.06 12.73
N LEU A 77 0.41 -13.40 12.03
CA LEU A 77 0.70 -12.89 10.69
C LEU A 77 -0.37 -13.29 9.67
N GLU A 78 -0.78 -14.55 9.67
CA GLU A 78 -1.83 -15.04 8.77
C GLU A 78 -3.20 -14.39 9.04
N THR A 79 -3.46 -14.07 10.30
CA THR A 79 -4.70 -13.39 10.70
C THR A 79 -4.68 -11.93 10.24
N ARG A 80 -3.57 -11.22 10.45
CA ARG A 80 -3.37 -9.85 9.92
C ARG A 80 -3.42 -9.78 8.41
N TRP A 81 -2.84 -10.77 7.72
CA TRP A 81 -2.90 -10.87 6.26
C TRP A 81 -4.33 -11.08 5.76
N ARG A 82 -5.11 -11.91 6.44
CA ARG A 82 -6.55 -12.09 6.14
C ARG A 82 -7.33 -10.80 6.38
N GLU A 83 -7.14 -10.13 7.52
CA GLU A 83 -7.77 -8.84 7.84
C GLU A 83 -7.46 -7.78 6.77
N LEU A 84 -6.21 -7.68 6.32
CA LEU A 84 -5.79 -6.75 5.27
C LEU A 84 -6.44 -7.05 3.92
N ASN A 85 -6.53 -8.32 3.53
CA ASN A 85 -7.21 -8.71 2.29
C ASN A 85 -8.72 -8.43 2.35
N GLU A 86 -9.36 -8.69 3.49
CA GLU A 86 -10.76 -8.35 3.67
C GLU A 86 -11.00 -6.84 3.60
N LEU A 87 -10.12 -6.03 4.22
CA LEU A 87 -10.18 -4.57 4.13
C LEU A 87 -9.98 -4.09 2.68
N ALA A 88 -9.03 -4.66 1.94
CA ALA A 88 -8.81 -4.32 0.54
C ALA A 88 -10.04 -4.65 -0.33
N GLN A 89 -10.69 -5.78 -0.09
CA GLN A 89 -11.94 -6.14 -0.79
C GLN A 89 -13.10 -5.20 -0.43
N ARG A 90 -13.23 -4.82 0.85
CA ARG A 90 -14.23 -3.83 1.30
C ARG A 90 -13.98 -2.45 0.70
N TRP A 91 -12.71 -2.04 0.59
CA TRP A 91 -12.35 -0.81 -0.08
C TRP A 91 -12.72 -0.84 -1.57
N GLN A 92 -12.46 -1.96 -2.25
CA GLN A 92 -12.80 -2.10 -3.65
C GLN A 92 -14.32 -2.08 -3.88
N SER A 93 -15.09 -2.74 -3.03
CA SER A 93 -16.56 -2.74 -3.14
C SER A 93 -17.15 -1.36 -2.81
N PHE A 94 -16.61 -0.67 -1.81
CA PHE A 94 -16.95 0.71 -1.49
C PHE A 94 -16.62 1.66 -2.63
N SER A 95 -15.41 1.56 -3.19
CA SER A 95 -14.99 2.32 -4.37
C SER A 95 -15.94 2.07 -5.54
N ASN A 96 -16.27 0.82 -5.86
CA ASN A 96 -17.21 0.50 -6.93
C ASN A 96 -18.62 1.05 -6.66
N ALA A 97 -19.09 1.01 -5.41
CA ALA A 97 -20.37 1.59 -5.01
C ALA A 97 -20.36 3.12 -5.10
N LEU A 98 -19.26 3.76 -4.70
CA LEU A 98 -19.04 5.20 -4.86
C LEU A 98 -19.00 5.56 -6.34
N THR A 99 -18.19 4.88 -7.17
CA THR A 99 -18.11 5.13 -8.60
C THR A 99 -19.47 4.96 -9.27
N ARG A 100 -20.30 4.00 -8.85
CA ARG A 100 -21.67 3.88 -9.38
C ARG A 100 -22.60 5.01 -8.93
N ARG A 101 -22.41 5.56 -7.72
CA ARG A 101 -23.23 6.66 -7.16
C ARG A 101 -22.76 8.06 -7.59
N LEU A 102 -21.47 8.21 -7.85
CA LEU A 102 -20.78 9.42 -8.31
C LEU A 102 -20.53 9.40 -9.82
N ALA A 103 -20.81 8.29 -10.50
CA ALA A 103 -20.79 8.24 -11.95
C ALA A 103 -21.74 9.32 -12.45
N LEU A 104 -21.14 10.29 -13.14
CA LEU A 104 -21.87 11.26 -13.92
C LEU A 104 -22.83 10.51 -14.85
N ASP A 105 -24.03 11.04 -15.03
CA ASP A 105 -25.00 10.44 -15.94
C ASP A 105 -24.35 10.22 -17.32
N LYS A 106 -24.64 9.06 -17.94
CA LYS A 106 -24.07 8.72 -19.25
C LYS A 106 -24.44 9.78 -20.29
N ALA A 107 -25.65 10.34 -20.18
CA ALA A 107 -26.08 11.44 -21.04
C ALA A 107 -25.26 12.72 -20.82
N ALA A 108 -24.97 13.08 -19.56
CA ALA A 108 -24.12 14.23 -19.27
C ALA A 108 -22.68 14.03 -19.77
N THR A 109 -22.14 12.82 -19.61
CA THR A 109 -20.79 12.46 -20.08
C THR A 109 -20.68 12.53 -21.60
N GLU A 110 -21.73 12.12 -22.32
CA GLU A 110 -21.77 12.19 -23.78
C GLU A 110 -21.88 13.64 -24.26
N LYS A 111 -22.69 14.48 -23.58
CA LYS A 111 -22.78 15.91 -23.87
C LYS A 111 -21.49 16.68 -23.59
N MET A 112 -20.70 16.25 -22.61
CA MET A 112 -19.35 16.80 -22.37
C MET A 112 -18.36 16.53 -23.52
N ARG A 113 -18.59 15.48 -24.32
CA ARG A 113 -17.74 15.15 -25.47
C ARG A 113 -18.12 15.92 -26.73
N GLN A 114 -19.28 16.57 -26.73
CA GLN A 114 -19.79 17.36 -27.84
C GLN A 114 -19.40 18.83 -27.69
N PRO A 115 -19.33 19.59 -28.79
CA PRO A 115 -19.15 21.04 -28.71
C PRO A 115 -20.24 21.69 -27.85
N PHE A 116 -19.83 22.58 -26.95
CA PHE A 116 -20.79 23.24 -26.05
C PHE A 116 -21.66 24.24 -26.83
N LEU A 117 -22.98 23.99 -26.83
CA LEU A 117 -23.98 24.89 -27.40
C LEU A 117 -24.82 25.50 -26.28
N LEU A 118 -24.71 26.82 -26.11
CA LEU A 118 -25.39 27.55 -25.02
C LEU A 118 -26.91 27.37 -25.05
N VAL A 119 -27.50 27.36 -26.25
CA VAL A 119 -28.96 27.20 -26.42
C VAL A 119 -29.42 25.84 -25.90
N GLU A 120 -28.68 24.78 -26.20
CA GLU A 120 -29.02 23.44 -25.71
C GLU A 120 -28.87 23.34 -24.20
N TYR A 121 -27.82 23.96 -23.65
CA TYR A 121 -27.61 24.02 -22.21
C TYR A 121 -28.74 24.74 -21.48
N GLN A 122 -29.17 25.89 -21.99
CA GLN A 122 -30.28 26.66 -21.39
C GLN A 122 -31.60 25.88 -21.44
N ASN A 123 -31.89 25.21 -22.56
CA ASN A 123 -33.08 24.37 -22.70
C ASN A 123 -33.07 23.21 -21.68
N GLU A 124 -31.95 22.50 -21.54
CA GLU A 124 -31.82 21.40 -20.59
C GLU A 124 -31.89 21.87 -19.13
N ARG A 125 -31.26 23.01 -18.82
CA ARG A 125 -31.37 23.62 -17.49
C ARG A 125 -32.83 23.88 -17.15
N GLN A 126 -33.60 24.46 -18.06
CA GLN A 126 -35.01 24.72 -17.86
C GLN A 126 -35.82 23.43 -17.68
N LEU A 127 -35.63 22.42 -18.55
CA LEU A 127 -36.30 21.13 -18.42
C LEU A 127 -36.04 20.47 -17.07
N LYS A 128 -34.80 20.52 -16.58
CA LYS A 128 -34.40 19.95 -15.27
C LYS A 128 -35.00 20.70 -14.09
N GLN A 129 -35.17 22.02 -14.21
CA GLN A 129 -35.85 22.83 -13.19
C GLN A 129 -37.35 22.54 -13.17
N GLU A 130 -37.99 22.41 -14.34
CA GLU A 130 -39.41 22.05 -14.47
C GLU A 130 -39.68 20.63 -13.93
N GLU A 131 -38.81 19.67 -14.24
CA GLU A 131 -38.86 18.31 -13.70
C GLU A 131 -38.77 18.32 -12.17
N LEU A 132 -37.83 19.09 -11.59
CA LEU A 132 -37.68 19.23 -10.15
C LEU A 132 -38.93 19.84 -9.51
N GLN A 133 -39.49 20.90 -10.11
CA GLN A 133 -40.72 21.52 -9.63
C GLN A 133 -41.89 20.53 -9.63
N ARG A 134 -42.03 19.73 -10.70
CA ARG A 134 -43.06 18.69 -10.79
C ARG A 134 -42.92 17.68 -9.65
N ILE A 135 -41.72 17.16 -9.41
CA ILE A 135 -41.44 16.18 -8.36
C ILE A 135 -41.67 16.78 -6.96
N CYS A 136 -41.27 18.02 -6.72
CA CYS A 136 -41.54 18.71 -5.46
C CYS A 136 -43.04 18.83 -5.19
N ARG A 137 -43.85 19.15 -6.21
CA ARG A 137 -45.31 19.21 -6.09
C ARG A 137 -45.91 17.84 -5.77
N GLU A 138 -45.45 16.79 -6.45
CA GLU A 138 -45.89 15.41 -6.19
C GLU A 138 -45.58 14.96 -4.76
N LYS A 139 -44.40 15.31 -4.25
CA LYS A 139 -43.93 14.93 -2.91
C LYS A 139 -44.27 15.93 -1.80
N LYS A 140 -45.01 17.00 -2.13
CA LYS A 140 -45.39 18.09 -1.21
C LYS A 140 -44.19 18.74 -0.50
N VAL A 141 -43.09 18.91 -1.21
CA VAL A 141 -41.89 19.61 -0.73
C VAL A 141 -41.98 21.08 -1.14
N GLU A 142 -41.79 21.99 -0.18
CA GLU A 142 -41.78 23.42 -0.48
C GLU A 142 -40.46 23.82 -1.16
N LEU A 143 -40.56 24.39 -2.35
CA LEU A 143 -39.42 24.80 -3.15
C LEU A 143 -39.36 26.33 -3.22
N ALA A 144 -38.32 26.92 -2.62
CA ALA A 144 -38.07 28.34 -2.73
C ALA A 144 -37.48 28.67 -4.12
N PRO A 145 -37.80 29.84 -4.73
CA PRO A 145 -37.20 30.26 -6.00
C PRO A 145 -35.68 30.44 -5.89
N ALA A 146 -35.16 30.76 -4.70
CA ALA A 146 -33.73 30.84 -4.44
C ALA A 146 -32.98 29.49 -4.53
N ALA A 147 -33.71 28.37 -4.43
CA ALA A 147 -33.16 27.03 -4.65
C ALA A 147 -33.02 26.70 -6.16
N LEU A 148 -33.79 27.38 -7.03
CA LEU A 148 -33.68 27.24 -8.48
C LEU A 148 -32.60 28.16 -9.06
N SER A 149 -32.40 29.35 -8.48
CA SER A 149 -31.31 30.26 -8.88
C SER A 149 -29.91 29.71 -8.60
N GLY A 150 -29.79 28.68 -7.76
CA GLY A 150 -28.52 28.00 -7.50
C GLY A 150 -28.08 27.03 -8.60
N TYR A 151 -28.87 26.86 -9.66
CA TYR A 151 -28.46 26.09 -10.84
C TYR A 151 -27.38 26.84 -11.62
N PRO A 152 -26.34 26.13 -12.11
CA PRO A 152 -25.21 26.77 -12.77
C PRO A 152 -25.64 27.59 -13.99
N ASP A 153 -25.17 28.83 -14.04
CA ASP A 153 -25.34 29.74 -15.16
C ASP A 153 -24.06 29.85 -15.98
N TYR A 154 -24.21 30.11 -17.27
CA TYR A 154 -23.09 30.34 -18.16
C TYR A 154 -22.51 31.76 -17.92
N SER A 155 -21.20 31.83 -17.71
CA SER A 155 -20.43 33.08 -17.71
C SER A 155 -19.38 33.06 -18.82
N ALA A 156 -19.16 34.19 -19.48
CA ALA A 156 -18.19 34.30 -20.59
C ALA A 156 -16.74 34.01 -20.16
N ASP A 157 -16.41 34.16 -18.87
CA ASP A 157 -15.06 33.96 -18.32
C ASP A 157 -14.71 32.48 -18.05
N LEU A 158 -15.57 31.52 -18.43
CA LEU A 158 -15.31 30.09 -18.23
C LEU A 158 -14.39 29.53 -19.32
N GLU A 159 -13.21 29.07 -18.92
CA GLU A 159 -12.24 28.41 -19.81
C GLU A 159 -12.77 27.09 -20.40
N HIS A 160 -13.62 26.38 -19.66
CA HIS A 160 -14.15 25.05 -20.01
C HIS A 160 -15.68 24.98 -19.87
N PRO A 161 -16.44 25.49 -20.86
CA PRO A 161 -17.91 25.53 -20.80
C PRO A 161 -18.57 24.14 -20.82
N GLU A 162 -17.91 23.12 -21.39
CA GLU A 162 -18.37 21.73 -21.41
C GLU A 162 -18.58 21.14 -20.00
N LEU A 163 -17.85 21.62 -18.99
CA LEU A 163 -17.99 21.18 -17.59
C LEU A 163 -19.32 21.62 -16.97
N LEU A 164 -20.02 22.59 -17.56
CA LEU A 164 -21.35 23.00 -17.11
C LEU A 164 -22.37 21.86 -17.22
N TRP A 165 -22.23 20.96 -18.20
CA TRP A 165 -23.09 19.77 -18.31
C TRP A 165 -22.93 18.85 -17.10
N ALA A 166 -21.69 18.61 -16.68
CA ALA A 166 -21.40 17.84 -15.48
C ALA A 166 -22.00 18.50 -14.25
N HIS A 167 -21.75 19.80 -14.11
CA HIS A 167 -22.19 20.59 -12.99
C HIS A 167 -23.73 20.57 -12.86
N LEU A 168 -24.44 20.81 -13.96
CA LEU A 168 -25.91 20.76 -14.01
C LEU A 168 -26.45 19.41 -13.53
N SER A 169 -25.87 18.30 -14.00
CA SER A 169 -26.30 16.95 -13.64
C SER A 169 -26.10 16.66 -12.15
N ILE A 170 -24.98 17.10 -11.56
CA ILE A 170 -24.66 16.90 -10.14
C ILE A 170 -25.64 17.69 -9.27
N VAL A 171 -25.88 18.97 -9.58
CA VAL A 171 -26.82 19.82 -8.82
C VAL A 171 -28.22 19.20 -8.84
N HIS A 172 -28.68 18.80 -10.03
CA HIS A 172 -30.00 18.22 -10.18
C HIS A 172 -30.13 16.88 -9.43
N HIS A 173 -29.15 16.00 -9.52
CA HIS A 173 -29.16 14.75 -8.76
C HIS A 173 -29.10 14.99 -7.25
N ALA A 174 -28.29 15.93 -6.77
CA ALA A 174 -28.23 16.27 -5.34
C ALA A 174 -29.60 16.75 -4.83
N MET A 175 -30.29 17.59 -5.60
CA MET A 175 -31.64 18.05 -5.27
C MET A 175 -32.66 16.92 -5.27
N LEU A 176 -32.65 16.04 -6.28
CA LEU A 176 -33.52 14.87 -6.33
C LEU A 176 -33.27 13.92 -5.15
N GLN A 177 -32.00 13.71 -4.78
CA GLN A 177 -31.66 12.89 -3.62
C GLN A 177 -32.12 13.53 -2.31
N ALA A 178 -31.97 14.84 -2.14
CA ALA A 178 -32.48 15.56 -0.97
C ALA A 178 -34.00 15.38 -0.82
N ILE A 179 -34.74 15.49 -1.94
CA ILE A 179 -36.18 15.22 -1.96
C ILE A 179 -36.49 13.75 -1.62
N ASN A 180 -35.71 12.80 -2.15
CA ASN A 180 -35.88 11.37 -1.85
C ASN A 180 -35.58 11.04 -0.39
N CYS A 181 -34.68 11.78 0.25
CA CYS A 181 -34.39 11.69 1.68
C CYS A 181 -35.48 12.33 2.56
N GLY A 182 -36.51 12.94 1.98
CA GLY A 182 -37.66 13.49 2.72
C GLY A 182 -37.43 14.90 3.29
N VAL A 183 -36.55 15.69 2.68
CA VAL A 183 -36.38 17.11 3.05
C VAL A 183 -37.70 17.87 2.81
N THR A 184 -38.18 18.59 3.82
CA THR A 184 -39.47 19.30 3.81
C THR A 184 -39.44 20.63 3.07
N GLN A 185 -38.29 21.33 3.10
CA GLN A 185 -38.11 22.63 2.46
C GLN A 185 -36.75 22.75 1.78
N LEU A 186 -36.72 23.22 0.54
CA LEU A 186 -35.51 23.57 -0.21
C LEU A 186 -35.41 25.10 -0.32
N ILE A 187 -34.48 25.70 0.44
CA ILE A 187 -34.38 27.17 0.59
C ILE A 187 -33.36 27.77 -0.38
N SER A 188 -32.14 27.23 -0.42
CA SER A 188 -31.05 27.78 -1.25
C SER A 188 -30.10 26.68 -1.68
N THR A 189 -29.56 26.82 -2.89
CA THR A 189 -28.42 26.03 -3.35
C THR A 189 -27.31 26.94 -3.79
N SER A 190 -26.10 26.66 -3.30
CA SER A 190 -24.88 27.29 -3.77
C SER A 190 -23.90 26.18 -4.08
N VAL A 191 -23.58 26.00 -5.35
CA VAL A 191 -22.58 25.01 -5.75
C VAL A 191 -21.38 25.76 -6.30
N ARG A 192 -20.21 25.45 -5.74
CA ARG A 192 -18.95 26.04 -6.14
C ARG A 192 -18.61 25.60 -7.55
N THR A 193 -18.19 26.53 -8.39
CA THR A 193 -17.75 26.21 -9.75
C THR A 193 -16.64 25.15 -9.72
N PRO A 194 -16.73 24.12 -10.56
CA PRO A 194 -15.71 23.08 -10.62
C PRO A 194 -14.39 23.74 -11.08
N ARG A 195 -13.40 23.75 -10.20
CA ARG A 195 -12.04 24.13 -10.57
C ARG A 195 -11.42 22.92 -11.27
N PRO A 196 -10.82 23.06 -12.48
CA PRO A 196 -10.04 21.99 -13.06
C PRO A 196 -8.97 21.59 -12.05
N LEU A 197 -8.88 20.30 -11.73
CA LEU A 197 -7.77 19.81 -10.95
C LEU A 197 -6.53 20.07 -11.81
N GLU A 198 -5.70 21.03 -11.40
CA GLU A 198 -4.32 21.06 -11.87
C GLU A 198 -3.82 19.63 -11.71
N THR A 199 -3.44 19.00 -12.82
CA THR A 199 -2.87 17.66 -12.81
C THR A 199 -1.78 17.69 -11.75
N SER A 200 -2.05 17.12 -10.58
CA SER A 200 -1.03 17.00 -9.55
C SER A 200 0.09 16.26 -10.25
N GLU A 201 1.28 16.87 -10.34
CA GLU A 201 2.45 16.20 -10.87
C GLU A 201 2.44 14.75 -10.37
N PRO A 202 2.64 13.77 -11.26
CA PRO A 202 2.52 12.36 -10.89
C PRO A 202 3.34 12.19 -9.63
N LEU A 203 2.66 11.84 -8.52
CA LEU A 203 3.22 11.70 -7.19
C LEU A 203 4.58 11.04 -7.36
N LYS A 204 5.65 11.85 -7.37
CA LYS A 204 7.00 11.35 -7.54
C LYS A 204 7.14 10.42 -6.38
N SER A 205 7.13 9.14 -6.69
CA SER A 205 6.95 8.08 -5.74
C SER A 205 8.13 8.13 -4.80
N LYS A 206 7.97 8.90 -3.72
CA LYS A 206 8.69 8.71 -2.47
C LYS A 206 8.14 7.41 -1.90
N PHE A 207 8.38 6.31 -2.62
CA PHE A 207 8.53 5.03 -1.98
C PHE A 207 9.50 5.29 -0.83
N LEU A 208 9.07 4.97 0.39
CA LEU A 208 9.97 4.79 1.50
C LEU A 208 11.14 3.93 0.98
N GLU A 209 12.30 4.55 0.78
CA GLU A 209 13.54 3.82 0.71
C GLU A 209 13.70 3.18 2.09
N LEU A 210 13.31 1.91 2.19
CA LEU A 210 13.71 1.07 3.30
C LEU A 210 15.24 1.00 3.24
N PRO A 211 15.98 1.49 4.25
CA PRO A 211 17.42 1.37 4.25
C PRO A 211 17.78 -0.11 4.25
N VAL A 212 18.53 -0.51 3.22
CA VAL A 212 19.17 -1.82 3.06
C VAL A 212 20.09 -2.09 4.24
#